data_AF-A0A358N8A9-F1
#
_entry.id   AF-A0A358N8A9-F1
#
_cell.length_a   1.000
_cell.length_b   1.000
_cell.length_c   1.000
_cell.angle_alpha   90.00
_cell.angle_beta   90.00
_cell.angle_gamma   90.00
#
_symmetry.space_group_name_H-M   'P 1'
#
loop_
_entity.id
_entity.type
_entity.pdbx_description
1 polymer ?
#
loop_
_entity_poly.entity_id
_entity_poly.type
_entity_poly.pdbx_seq_one_letter_code
_entity_poly.pdbx_strand_id
1 'polypeptide(L)'
;VRGMQPWPIAYTYFKPGESKPAIRLAIKSIRVLNEPVGPHAAGEILERDAFVVATSDSLIEIEKLQPAGKREMAGVDFLRGHNPRPGTTLG
;
A
#
# COMPACT_ATOMS: atom_id res chain seq x y z
N VAL A 1 -1.91 -6.86 9.86
CA VAL A 1 -2.38 -7.65 8.70
C VAL A 1 -2.75 -9.08 9.08
N ARG A 2 -1.80 -9.95 9.45
CA ARG A 2 -2.06 -11.39 9.73
C ARG A 2 -3.12 -11.66 10.82
N GLY A 3 -3.09 -10.93 11.92
CA GLY A 3 -4.07 -11.07 13.01
C GLY A 3 -5.51 -10.63 12.68
N MET A 4 -5.72 -10.03 11.50
CA MET A 4 -7.05 -9.59 11.03
C MET A 4 -7.57 -10.48 9.89
N GLN A 5 -6.97 -11.66 9.67
CA GLN A 5 -7.40 -12.60 8.65
C GLN A 5 -8.07 -13.82 9.28
N PRO A 6 -9.15 -14.37 8.67
CA PRO A 6 -9.78 -13.93 7.42
C PRO A 6 -10.74 -12.74 7.59
N TRP A 7 -11.04 -12.33 8.82
CA TRP A 7 -11.91 -11.21 9.17
C TRP A 7 -11.29 -10.45 10.35
N PRO A 8 -11.36 -9.10 10.42
CA PRO A 8 -12.09 -8.15 9.57
C PRO A 8 -11.35 -7.66 8.31
N ILE A 9 -10.12 -8.14 8.09
CA ILE A 9 -9.17 -7.74 7.04
C ILE A 9 -8.60 -6.34 7.27
N ALA A 10 -7.27 -6.24 7.30
CA ALA A 10 -6.57 -4.97 7.33
C ALA A 10 -6.84 -4.19 6.04
N TYR A 11 -7.07 -2.88 6.14
CA TYR A 11 -7.29 -2.04 4.96
C TYR A 11 -6.67 -0.66 5.14
N THR A 12 -6.52 0.05 4.03
CA THR A 12 -6.12 1.46 3.96
C THR A 12 -6.86 2.13 2.81
N TYR A 13 -6.68 3.42 2.64
CA TYR A 13 -7.23 4.16 1.51
C TYR A 13 -6.09 4.71 0.64
N PHE A 14 -6.31 4.63 -0.67
CA PHE A 14 -5.42 5.18 -1.68
C PHE A 14 -6.16 6.26 -2.45
N LYS A 15 -5.55 7.45 -2.55
CA LYS A 15 -6.09 8.55 -3.34
C LYS A 15 -5.24 8.71 -4.63
N PRO A 16 -5.76 8.32 -5.81
CA PRO A 16 -4.98 8.39 -7.06
C PRO A 16 -4.68 9.81 -7.54
N GLY A 17 -5.30 10.83 -6.94
CA GLY A 17 -5.15 12.24 -7.28
C GLY A 17 -6.24 13.09 -6.63
N GLU A 18 -6.10 14.42 -6.66
CA GLU A 18 -6.99 15.35 -5.93
C GLU A 18 -8.46 15.23 -6.33
N SER A 19 -8.75 15.04 -7.62
CA SER A 19 -10.12 15.00 -8.17
C SER A 19 -10.77 13.61 -8.14
N LYS A 20 -10.05 12.55 -7.74
CA LYS A 20 -10.59 11.18 -7.71
C LYS A 20 -10.95 10.75 -6.29
N PRO A 21 -12.03 9.98 -6.11
CA PRO A 21 -12.38 9.44 -4.79
C PRO A 21 -11.29 8.48 -4.30
N ALA A 22 -11.16 8.38 -2.99
CA ALA A 22 -10.28 7.42 -2.35
C ALA A 22 -10.77 5.99 -2.60
N ILE A 23 -9.84 5.09 -2.88
CA ILE A 23 -10.08 3.67 -3.13
C ILE A 23 -9.68 2.92 -1.87
N ARG A 24 -10.62 2.17 -1.27
CA ARG A 24 -10.29 1.28 -0.16
C ARG A 24 -9.49 0.08 -0.69
N LEU A 25 -8.34 -0.15 -0.09
CA LEU A 25 -7.45 -1.28 -0.39
C LEU A 25 -7.48 -2.25 0.79
N ALA A 26 -8.02 -3.45 0.58
CA ALA A 26 -7.90 -4.53 1.54
C ALA A 26 -6.52 -5.19 1.38
N ILE A 27 -5.70 -5.15 2.44
CA ILE A 27 -4.33 -5.65 2.44
C ILE A 27 -4.34 -7.14 2.79
N LYS A 28 -3.86 -7.98 1.86
CA LYS A 28 -3.94 -9.44 1.95
C LYS A 28 -2.63 -10.08 2.38
N SER A 29 -1.50 -9.57 1.89
CA SER A 29 -0.17 -10.01 2.30
C SER A 29 0.78 -8.81 2.30
N ILE A 30 1.70 -8.82 3.26
CA ILE A 30 2.80 -7.88 3.34
C ILE A 30 4.08 -8.62 3.70
N ARG A 31 5.21 -8.06 3.27
CA ARG A 31 6.54 -8.45 3.71
C ARG A 31 7.19 -7.27 4.41
N VAL A 32 7.77 -7.52 5.58
CA VAL A 32 8.59 -6.51 6.26
C VAL A 32 9.95 -6.50 5.60
N LEU A 33 10.39 -5.33 5.14
CA LEU A 33 11.74 -5.10 4.68
C LEU A 33 12.52 -4.62 5.90
N ASN A 34 13.54 -5.36 6.33
CA ASN A 34 14.40 -5.01 7.46
C ASN A 34 15.35 -3.86 7.09
N GLU A 35 14.78 -2.78 6.57
CA GLU A 35 15.44 -1.59 6.07
C GLU A 35 14.96 -0.38 6.87
N PRO A 36 15.86 0.57 7.19
CA PRO A 36 15.47 1.79 7.88
C PRO A 36 14.55 2.65 7.00
N VAL A 37 13.56 3.30 7.62
CA VAL A 37 12.59 4.18 6.94
C VAL A 37 13.27 5.39 6.28
N GLY A 38 14.41 5.85 6.82
CA GLY A 38 15.09 7.04 6.33
C GLY A 38 14.25 8.31 6.56
N PRO A 39 14.24 9.28 5.62
CA PRO A 39 13.54 10.55 5.77
C PRO A 39 12.03 10.48 5.41
N HIS A 40 11.50 9.31 5.08
CA HIS A 40 10.13 9.14 4.58
C HIS A 40 9.09 9.23 5.70
N ALA A 41 7.93 9.79 5.38
CA ALA A 41 6.81 9.86 6.32
C ALA A 41 6.06 8.51 6.39
N ALA A 42 5.48 8.18 7.54
CA ALA A 42 4.63 7.01 7.66
C ALA A 42 3.44 7.09 6.68
N GLY A 43 3.21 6.02 5.93
CA GLY A 43 2.20 5.92 4.88
C GLY A 43 2.70 6.34 3.49
N GLU A 44 3.91 6.90 3.37
CA GLU A 44 4.49 7.31 2.08
C GLU A 44 4.82 6.10 1.21
N ILE A 45 4.41 6.15 -0.07
CA ILE A 45 4.78 5.17 -1.09
C ILE A 45 6.16 5.54 -1.64
N LEU A 46 7.11 4.62 -1.55
CA LEU A 46 8.46 4.81 -2.07
C LEU A 46 8.55 4.47 -3.56
N GLU A 47 9.38 5.20 -4.29
CA GLU A 47 9.67 4.94 -5.70
C GLU A 47 10.60 3.72 -5.83
N ARG A 48 10.00 2.56 -6.10
CA ARG A 48 10.66 1.24 -6.24
C ARG A 48 9.91 0.38 -7.26
N ASP A 49 10.53 -0.71 -7.71
CA ASP A 49 9.90 -1.74 -8.55
C ASP A 49 8.89 -2.64 -7.80
N ALA A 50 8.53 -2.26 -6.57
CA ALA A 50 7.61 -2.96 -5.68
C ALA A 50 6.70 -1.96 -4.96
N PHE A 51 5.56 -2.42 -4.44
CA PHE A 51 4.67 -1.56 -3.66
C PHE A 51 5.18 -1.41 -2.22
N VAL A 52 6.21 -0.57 -2.07
CA VAL A 52 6.87 -0.30 -0.79
C VAL A 52 6.26 0.93 -0.13
N VAL A 53 5.97 0.80 1.17
CA VAL A 53 5.38 1.86 1.99
C VAL A 53 6.21 2.02 3.26
N ALA A 54 6.50 3.26 3.62
CA ALA A 54 7.12 3.60 4.90
C ALA A 54 6.12 3.42 6.06
N THR A 55 6.56 2.78 7.13
CA THR A 55 5.86 2.81 8.43
C THR A 55 6.56 3.81 9.36
N SER A 56 6.19 3.82 10.65
CA SER A 56 6.90 4.59 11.66
C SER A 56 8.32 4.08 11.95
N ASP A 57 8.62 2.80 11.68
CA ASP A 57 9.82 2.12 12.16
C ASP A 57 10.54 1.25 11.11
N SER A 58 9.86 0.86 10.04
CA SER A 58 10.40 -0.03 9.01
C SER A 58 9.74 0.21 7.65
N LEU A 59 10.32 -0.37 6.61
CA LEU A 59 9.67 -0.42 5.30
C LEU A 59 8.85 -1.70 5.17
N ILE A 60 7.69 -1.62 4.55
CA ILE A 60 6.89 -2.81 4.21
C ILE A 60 6.59 -2.85 2.72
N GLU A 61 6.62 -4.05 2.15
CA GLU A 61 6.14 -4.33 0.81
C GLU A 61 4.72 -4.88 0.88
N ILE A 62 3.78 -4.28 0.16
CA ILE A 62 2.43 -4.81 -0.04
C ILE A 62 2.48 -5.78 -1.22
N GLU A 63 2.61 -7.07 -0.92
CA GLU A 63 2.69 -8.12 -1.95
C GLU A 63 1.33 -8.35 -2.63
N LYS A 64 0.24 -8.38 -1.84
CA LYS A 64 -1.12 -8.67 -2.32
C LYS A 64 -2.14 -7.77 -1.68
N LEU A 65 -3.03 -7.25 -2.51
CA LEU A 65 -4.13 -6.40 -2.09
C LEU A 65 -5.37 -6.62 -2.94
N GLN A 66 -6.50 -6.12 -2.46
CA GLN A 66 -7.76 -6.12 -3.19
C GLN A 66 -8.39 -4.72 -3.14
N PRO A 67 -8.43 -3.99 -4.25
CA PRO A 67 -9.17 -2.74 -4.33
C PRO A 67 -10.67 -2.99 -4.23
N ALA A 68 -11.42 -2.04 -3.67
CA ALA A 68 -12.87 -2.14 -3.57
C ALA A 68 -13.53 -2.41 -4.94
N GLY A 69 -14.38 -3.45 -5.00
CA GLY A 69 -15.06 -3.86 -6.23
C GLY A 69 -14.17 -4.52 -7.29
N LYS A 70 -12.92 -4.87 -6.97
CA LYS A 70 -11.98 -5.55 -7.87
C LYS A 70 -11.54 -6.90 -7.31
N ARG A 71 -10.89 -7.71 -8.16
CA ARG A 71 -10.24 -8.97 -7.77
C ARG A 71 -8.95 -8.69 -7.01
N GLU A 72 -8.53 -9.65 -6.18
CA GLU A 72 -7.20 -9.65 -5.57
C GLU A 72 -6.12 -9.60 -6.66
N MET A 73 -5.07 -8.82 -6.42
CA MET A 73 -3.94 -8.64 -7.34
C MET A 73 -2.63 -8.40 -6.59
N ALA A 74 -1.51 -8.48 -7.30
CA ALA A 74 -0.22 -8.11 -6.76
C ALA A 74 -0.12 -6.58 -6.56
N GLY A 75 0.63 -6.14 -5.55
CA GLY A 75 0.83 -4.72 -5.30
C GLY A 75 1.50 -3.99 -6.46
N VAL A 76 2.45 -4.65 -7.14
CA VAL A 76 3.11 -4.12 -8.34
C VAL A 76 2.14 -3.85 -9.49
N ASP A 77 1.14 -4.71 -9.67
CA ASP A 77 0.13 -4.53 -10.72
C ASP A 77 -0.79 -3.36 -10.39
N PHE A 78 -1.11 -3.19 -9.10
CA PHE A 78 -1.88 -2.04 -8.65
C PHE A 78 -1.15 -0.71 -8.92
N LEU A 79 0.16 -0.63 -8.64
CA LEU A 79 0.97 0.55 -8.91
C LEU A 79 1.04 0.88 -10.40
N ARG A 80 1.30 -0.12 -11.25
CA ARG A 80 1.34 0.07 -12.71
C ARG A 80 0.04 0.64 -13.27
N GLY A 81 -1.10 0.23 -12.72
CA GLY A 81 -2.42 0.71 -13.16
C GLY A 81 -2.78 2.13 -12.69
N HIS A 82 -2.20 2.61 -11.59
CA HIS A 82 -2.56 3.91 -10.99
C HIS A 82 -1.46 4.97 -11.07
N ASN A 83 -0.20 4.55 -11.23
CA ASN A 83 1.00 5.38 -11.32
C ASN A 83 1.00 6.56 -10.32
N PRO A 84 0.99 6.29 -9.00
CA PRO A 84 1.00 7.34 -8.00
C PRO A 84 2.23 8.23 -8.14
N ARG A 85 2.06 9.52 -7.85
CA ARG A 85 3.21 10.45 -7.82
C ARG A 85 4.13 10.08 -6.66
N PRO A 86 5.46 10.28 -6.78
CA PRO A 86 6.37 10.17 -5.65
C PRO A 86 5.87 11.00 -4.46
N GLY A 87 5.96 10.44 -3.25
CA GLY A 87 5.45 11.09 -2.04
C GLY A 87 3.94 10.93 -1.80
N THR A 88 3.22 10.16 -2.64
CA THR A 88 1.81 9.82 -2.36
C THR A 88 1.72 9.08 -1.03
N THR A 89 0.82 9.52 -0.15
CA THR A 89 0.61 8.93 1.18
C THR A 89 -0.69 8.12 1.21
N LEU A 90 -0.64 6.95 1.86
CA LEU A 90 -1.82 6.15 2.20
C LEU A 90 -2.47 6.70 3.48
N GLY A 91 -3.80 6.75 3.53
CA GLY A 91 -4.54 7.30 4.66
C GLY A 91 -6.04 7.27 4.46
#